data_AF-A0A7C3C4C9-F1
#
_entry.id   AF-A0A7C3C4C9-F1
#
_cell.length_a   1.000
_cell.length_b   1.000
_cell.length_c   1.000
_cell.angle_alpha   90.00
_cell.angle_beta   90.00
_cell.angle_gamma   90.00
#
_symmetry.space_group_name_H-M   'P 1'
#
loop_
_entity.id
_entity.type
_entity.pdbx_description
1 polymer ?
#
loop_
_entity_poly.entity_id
_entity_poly.type
_entity_poly.pdbx_seq_one_letter_code
_entity_poly.pdbx_strand_id
1 'polypeptide(L)'
;MMELGFLLKKFISFFVEPLGLILTLLVLGIYYFYAKNENRAEKFFLASLFLLFLFSYPPFANYLIKGLESQYPKYNYSENVKYIHVLGNGH
;
A
#
# COMPACT_ATOMS: atom_id res chain seq x y z
N MET A 1 -25.88 -11.69 -4.00
CA MET A 1 -24.99 -11.46 -5.16
C MET A 1 -24.03 -10.27 -4.93
N MET A 2 -24.50 -9.15 -4.36
CA MET A 2 -23.68 -7.96 -4.05
C MET A 2 -22.57 -8.22 -3.00
N GLU A 3 -22.85 -9.07 -2.00
CA GLU A 3 -21.89 -9.46 -0.96
C GLU A 3 -20.67 -10.23 -1.51
N LEU A 4 -20.89 -11.20 -2.42
CA LEU A 4 -19.79 -11.99 -2.97
C LEU A 4 -18.84 -11.14 -3.82
N GLY A 5 -19.39 -10.22 -4.61
CA GLY A 5 -18.59 -9.28 -5.40
C GLY A 5 -17.77 -8.34 -4.53
N PHE A 6 -18.33 -7.86 -3.41
CA PHE A 6 -17.61 -7.05 -2.44
C PHE A 6 -16.47 -7.82 -1.76
N LEU A 7 -16.73 -9.06 -1.32
CA LEU A 7 -15.70 -9.92 -0.72
C LEU A 7 -14.59 -10.26 -1.71
N LEU A 8 -14.94 -10.56 -2.96
CA LEU A 8 -13.98 -10.84 -4.02
C LEU A 8 -13.09 -9.63 -4.29
N LYS A 9 -13.68 -8.43 -4.40
CA LYS A 9 -12.91 -7.19 -4.52
C LYS A 9 -11.92 -7.05 -3.37
N LYS A 10 -12.38 -7.22 -2.12
CA LYS A 10 -11.53 -7.07 -0.94
C LYS A 10 -10.39 -8.08 -0.90
N PHE A 11 -10.67 -9.32 -1.31
CA PHE A 11 -9.66 -10.37 -1.44
C PHE A 11 -8.61 -10.03 -2.50
N ILE A 12 -9.03 -9.57 -3.68
CA ILE A 12 -8.09 -9.17 -4.74
C ILE A 12 -7.31 -7.92 -4.32
N SER A 13 -7.97 -6.93 -3.71
CA SER A 13 -7.34 -5.69 -3.25
C SER A 13 -6.22 -5.95 -2.24
N PHE A 14 -6.36 -6.95 -1.37
CA PHE A 14 -5.28 -7.34 -0.45
C PHE A 14 -3.95 -7.61 -1.17
N PHE A 15 -3.97 -8.29 -2.33
CA PHE A 15 -2.74 -8.59 -3.08
C PHE A 15 -2.15 -7.38 -3.83
N VAL A 16 -2.92 -6.30 -3.96
CA VAL A 16 -2.53 -5.07 -4.66
C VAL A 16 -2.06 -4.00 -3.68
N GLU A 17 -2.65 -3.96 -2.48
CA GLU A 17 -2.26 -3.03 -1.43
C GLU A 17 -0.80 -3.28 -0.98
N PRO A 18 -0.03 -2.22 -0.66
CA PRO A 18 1.41 -2.34 -0.42
C PRO A 18 1.78 -3.42 0.60
N LEU A 19 1.08 -3.43 1.74
CA LEU A 19 1.35 -4.38 2.82
C LEU A 19 0.95 -5.82 2.45
N GLY A 20 -0.21 -6.02 1.85
CA GLY A 20 -0.65 -7.36 1.47
C GLY A 20 0.19 -7.97 0.35
N LEU A 21 0.71 -7.16 -0.58
CA LEU A 21 1.73 -7.59 -1.54
C LEU A 21 3.01 -8.06 -0.84
N ILE A 22 3.54 -7.29 0.13
CA ILE A 22 4.74 -7.67 0.90
C ILE A 22 4.52 -8.99 1.64
N LEU A 23 3.39 -9.15 2.32
CA LEU A 23 3.05 -10.37 3.04
C LEU A 23 2.93 -11.58 2.09
N THR A 24 2.38 -11.37 0.90
CA THR A 24 2.29 -12.42 -0.13
C THR A 24 3.68 -12.87 -0.56
N LEU A 25 4.60 -11.93 -0.81
CA LEU A 25 5.99 -12.26 -1.15
C LEU A 25 6.71 -12.99 0.00
N LEU A 26 6.47 -12.59 1.25
CA LEU A 26 7.02 -13.29 2.43
C LEU A 26 6.52 -14.74 2.51
N VAL A 27 5.22 -14.96 2.34
CA VAL A 27 4.63 -16.32 2.34
C VAL A 27 5.21 -17.16 1.20
N LEU A 28 5.38 -16.59 0.01
CA LEU A 28 6.04 -17.28 -1.10
C LEU A 28 7.51 -17.61 -0.79
N GLY A 29 8.25 -16.69 -0.15
CA GLY A 29 9.61 -16.93 0.32
C GLY A 29 9.70 -18.11 1.29
N ILE A 30 8.80 -18.14 2.28
CA ILE A 30 8.68 -19.24 3.24
C ILE A 30 8.34 -20.56 2.52
N TYR A 31 7.38 -20.53 1.59
CA TYR A 31 7.00 -21.69 0.80
C TYR A 31 8.20 -22.26 0.02
N TYR A 32 8.96 -21.42 -0.69
CA TYR A 32 10.13 -21.86 -1.43
C TYR A 32 11.27 -22.34 -0.53
N PHE A 33 11.41 -21.75 0.65
CA PHE A 33 12.38 -22.19 1.65
C PHE A 33 12.09 -23.63 2.11
N TYR A 34 10.83 -23.94 2.43
CA TYR A 34 10.43 -25.31 2.79
C TYR A 34 10.50 -26.28 1.60
N ALA A 35 10.28 -25.80 0.38
CA ALA A 35 10.47 -26.58 -0.85
C ALA A 35 11.95 -26.79 -1.21
N LYS A 36 12.90 -26.39 -0.35
CA LYS A 36 14.36 -26.49 -0.56
C LYS A 36 14.85 -25.77 -1.83
N ASN A 37 14.13 -24.74 -2.26
CA ASN A 37 14.52 -23.89 -3.37
C ASN A 37 15.05 -22.55 -2.85
N GLU A 38 16.26 -22.59 -2.31
CA GLU A 38 16.89 -21.46 -1.62
C GLU A 38 17.04 -20.23 -2.53
N ASN A 39 17.41 -20.43 -3.80
CA ASN A 39 17.53 -19.35 -4.79
C ASN A 39 16.23 -18.57 -5.00
N ARG A 40 15.07 -19.25 -4.97
CA ARG A 40 13.77 -18.56 -5.06
C ARG A 40 13.40 -17.93 -3.72
N ALA A 41 13.58 -18.66 -2.63
CA ALA A 41 13.29 -18.15 -1.28
C ALA A 41 14.01 -16.83 -1.00
N GLU A 42 15.30 -16.76 -1.30
CA GLU A 42 16.13 -15.56 -1.13
C GLU A 42 15.58 -14.39 -1.94
N LYS A 43 15.24 -14.60 -3.23
CA LYS A 43 14.67 -13.55 -4.08
C LYS A 43 13.36 -12.99 -3.52
N PHE A 44 12.47 -13.87 -3.05
CA PHE A 44 11.20 -13.45 -2.45
C PHE A 44 11.41 -12.69 -1.14
N PHE A 45 12.33 -13.14 -0.28
CA PHE A 45 12.67 -12.43 0.95
C PHE A 45 13.31 -11.07 0.67
N LEU A 46 14.29 -10.99 -0.22
CA LEU A 46 14.92 -9.72 -0.59
C LEU A 46 13.93 -8.75 -1.23
N ALA A 47 13.05 -9.23 -2.13
CA ALA A 47 12.01 -8.40 -2.73
C ALA A 47 11.03 -7.88 -1.67
N SER A 48 10.59 -8.74 -0.75
CA SER A 48 9.68 -8.34 0.33
C SER A 48 10.31 -7.29 1.26
N LEU A 49 11.58 -7.48 1.63
CA LEU A 49 12.31 -6.55 2.49
C LEU A 49 12.55 -5.22 1.79
N PHE A 50 12.94 -5.25 0.52
CA PHE A 50 13.15 -4.06 -0.30
C PHE A 50 11.85 -3.25 -0.43
N LEU A 51 10.73 -3.90 -0.76
CA LEU A 51 9.44 -3.22 -0.89
C LEU A 51 8.94 -2.67 0.45
N LEU A 52 9.15 -3.42 1.54
CA LEU A 52 8.83 -2.93 2.88
C LEU A 52 9.62 -1.67 3.20
N PHE A 53 10.93 -1.69 2.97
CA PHE A 53 11.79 -0.52 3.15
C PHE A 53 11.33 0.65 2.27
N LEU A 54 11.10 0.40 0.97
CA LEU A 54 10.74 1.43 0.01
C LEU A 54 9.41 2.10 0.38
N PHE A 55 8.37 1.34 0.72
CA PHE A 55 7.08 1.90 1.12
C PHE A 55 7.08 2.51 2.53
N SER A 56 7.96 2.07 3.41
CA SER A 56 8.14 2.68 4.74
C SER A 56 9.06 3.90 4.72
N TYR A 57 9.75 4.16 3.60
CA TYR A 57 10.70 5.27 3.48
C TYR A 57 9.93 6.58 3.22
N PRO A 58 9.94 7.55 4.16
CA PRO A 58 9.09 8.73 4.06
C PRO A 58 9.26 9.54 2.76
N PRO A 59 10.48 9.75 2.22
CA PRO A 59 10.63 10.44 0.95
C PRO A 59 9.91 9.76 -0.22
N PHE A 60 9.88 8.42 -0.24
CA PHE A 60 9.18 7.67 -1.28
C PHE A 60 7.66 7.65 -1.03
N ALA A 61 7.23 7.40 0.20
CA ALA A 61 5.82 7.45 0.57
C ALA A 61 5.19 8.82 0.28
N ASN A 62 5.86 9.90 0.68
CA ASN A 62 5.42 11.27 0.44
C ASN A 62 5.42 11.61 -1.07
N TYR A 63 6.37 11.07 -1.84
CA TYR A 63 6.37 11.23 -3.30
C TYR A 63 5.12 10.62 -3.95
N LEU A 64 4.73 9.41 -3.54
CA LEU A 64 3.51 8.76 -4.04
C LEU A 64 2.24 9.53 -3.67
N ILE A 65 2.17 10.02 -2.43
CA ILE A 65 0.99 10.74 -1.91
C ILE A 65 0.85 12.13 -2.53
N LYS A 66 1.96 12.83 -2.77
CA LYS A 66 1.96 14.19 -3.33
C LYS A 66 1.17 14.29 -4.64
N GLY A 67 1.25 13.27 -5.50
CA GLY A 67 0.51 13.24 -6.76
C GLY A 67 -1.01 13.11 -6.59
N LEU A 68 -1.48 12.59 -5.45
CA LEU A 68 -2.90 12.53 -5.10
C LEU A 68 -3.37 13.83 -4.43
N GLU A 69 -2.53 14.41 -3.57
CA GLU A 69 -2.84 15.67 -2.88
C GLU A 69 -2.86 16.88 -3.82
N SER A 70 -1.95 16.94 -4.80
CA SER A 70 -1.86 18.10 -5.70
C SER A 70 -2.95 18.17 -6.77
N GLN A 71 -3.83 17.17 -6.85
CA GLN A 71 -4.94 17.17 -7.81
C GLN A 71 -6.05 18.13 -7.41
N TYR A 72 -6.17 18.44 -6.12
CA TYR A 72 -7.23 19.29 -5.61
C TYR A 72 -6.69 20.69 -5.31
N PRO A 73 -7.41 21.76 -5.68
CA PRO A 73 -7.01 23.12 -5.35
C PRO A 73 -6.97 23.26 -3.83
N LYS A 74 -5.89 23.86 -3.34
CA LYS A 74 -5.78 24.20 -1.91
C LYS A 74 -6.87 25.22 -1.58
N TYR A 75 -7.49 25.04 -0.42
CA TYR A 75 -8.49 25.96 0.08
C TYR A 75 -7.92 27.38 0.19
N ASN A 76 -8.66 28.37 -0.32
CA ASN A 76 -8.29 29.78 -0.29
C ASN A 76 -8.95 30.46 0.93
N TYR A 77 -8.13 31.03 1.82
CA TYR A 77 -8.60 31.71 3.03
C TYR A 77 -9.49 32.95 2.75
N SER A 78 -9.51 33.46 1.53
CA SER A 78 -10.41 34.55 1.10
C SER A 78 -11.85 34.08 0.88
N GLU A 79 -12.10 32.77 0.77
CA GLU A 79 -13.44 32.23 0.61
C GLU A 79 -14.12 32.08 1.98
N ASN A 80 -15.40 32.44 2.08
CA ASN A 80 -16.15 32.26 3.33
C ASN A 80 -16.87 30.91 3.30
N VAL A 81 -16.21 29.86 3.80
CA VAL A 81 -16.86 28.54 4.02
C VAL A 81 -17.37 28.40 5.45
N LYS A 82 -18.60 27.91 5.57
CA LYS A 82 -19.30 27.75 6.84
C LYS A 82 -18.79 26.57 7.66
N TYR A 83 -18.26 25.54 7.00
CA TYR A 83 -17.79 24.31 7.63
C TYR A 83 -16.57 23.75 6.90
N ILE A 84 -15.60 23.23 7.65
CA ILE A 84 -14.46 22.46 7.16
C ILE A 84 -14.54 21.08 7.81
N HIS A 85 -14.60 20.02 7.01
CA HIS A 85 -14.57 18.65 7.50
C HIS A 85 -13.17 18.08 7.30
N VAL A 86 -12.44 17.88 8.40
CA VAL A 86 -11.09 17.30 8.39
C VAL A 86 -11.22 15.78 8.47
N LEU A 87 -10.78 15.06 7.44
CA LEU A 87 -10.88 13.60 7.35
C LEU A 87 -9.75 12.85 8.09
N GLY A 88 -9.10 13.52 9.05
CA GLY A 88 -7.86 13.08 9.69
C GLY A 88 -6.61 13.58 8.97
N ASN A 89 -5.56 13.86 9.74
CA ASN A 89 -4.22 14.19 9.25
C ASN A 89 -3.21 13.40 10.09
N GLY A 90 -2.26 12.76 9.41
CA GLY A 90 -1.22 11.93 10.01
C GLY A 90 -0.79 10.85 9.03
N HIS A 91 0.45 10.96 8.55
CA HIS A 91 1.17 9.82 7.99
C HIS A 91 1.90 9.10 9.12
#